data_AF-A0A1V3C353-F1
#
_entry.id   AF-A0A1V3C353-F1
#
_cell.length_a   1.000
_cell.length_b   1.000
_cell.length_c   1.000
_cell.angle_alpha   90.00
_cell.angle_beta   90.00
_cell.angle_gamma   90.00
#
_symmetry.space_group_name_H-M   'P 1'
#
loop_
_entity.id
_entity.type
_entity.pdbx_description
1 polymer ?
#
loop_
_entity_poly.entity_id
_entity_poly.type
_entity_poly.pdbx_seq_one_letter_code
_entity_poly.pdbx_strand_id
1 'polypeptide(L)'
;MTQPTDRPTASPTTRPRLLYVDNLRTALTVLVVLHHAAITYSNIPRWYYVETGTDPSGVLLDVLLLLDQAFFMGAFFLISGLFVPGSHDRKGTRRFLGERLLRLGIPLLAWLLLLRPLVTVGAYTAEREAAVQRGAELPYWQYYLHSFTPGPMWFVEVLLVFSALYVLWRHLAGKERRVSEAAPAPVTDRAPGAVAIVGFTVGLALVTYLWRIVIPMGVPLPVLGLPTPAYLPQYAALFAVGLIAARRGWPEGLSRPTGRIGFAAAAVAAVGILLLAVGSSGGTEFLGHGTWQSLMMAVLDSTLAVGIVLGLLVLFRERLGHQGRRRRFLSTHAYTVYLVHPVVLVALGYALSGVQAPAVAKFALLAVLAVPLCWAMAFAVRALPGARKVL
;
A
#
# COMPACT_ATOMS: atom_id res chain seq x y z
N MET A 1 60.33 12.38 24.37
CA MET A 1 59.33 13.35 23.87
C MET A 1 58.35 12.61 22.99
N THR A 2 57.08 12.68 23.35
CA THR A 2 55.95 11.85 22.95
C THR A 2 55.42 12.16 21.55
N GLN A 3 55.17 11.12 20.75
CA GLN A 3 54.40 11.22 19.50
C GLN A 3 52.92 11.51 19.78
N PRO A 4 52.25 12.36 18.98
CA PRO A 4 50.80 12.40 18.94
C PRO A 4 50.29 11.31 18.00
N THR A 5 49.50 10.38 18.55
CA THR A 5 48.74 9.41 17.77
C THR A 5 47.44 10.08 17.33
N ASP A 6 47.37 10.47 16.06
CA ASP A 6 46.11 10.82 15.41
C ASP A 6 45.21 9.60 15.37
N ARG A 7 44.24 9.53 16.28
CA ARG A 7 43.13 8.58 16.19
C ARG A 7 42.22 9.03 15.04
N PRO A 8 41.92 8.16 14.06
CA PRO A 8 40.89 8.47 13.08
C PRO A 8 39.57 8.64 13.81
N THR A 9 38.97 9.83 13.73
CA THR A 9 37.58 10.06 14.11
C THR A 9 36.70 9.10 13.31
N ALA A 10 36.09 8.14 13.99
CA ALA A 10 35.16 7.20 13.38
C ALA A 10 34.03 7.98 12.69
N SER A 11 33.92 7.81 11.37
CA SER A 11 32.79 8.30 10.60
C SER A 11 31.48 7.83 11.25
N PRO A 12 30.44 8.69 11.33
CA PRO A 12 29.17 8.31 11.93
C PRO A 12 28.64 7.06 11.21
N THR A 13 28.46 5.98 11.96
CA THR A 13 28.01 4.69 11.45
C THR A 13 26.61 4.84 10.87
N THR A 14 26.53 5.12 9.57
CA THR A 14 25.28 5.04 8.81
C THR A 14 24.74 3.62 8.98
N ARG A 15 23.59 3.47 9.65
CA ARG A 15 22.95 2.16 9.82
C ARG A 15 22.85 1.45 8.47
N PRO A 16 23.08 0.13 8.41
CA PRO A 16 22.89 -0.64 7.20
C PRO A 16 21.45 -0.46 6.69
N ARG A 17 21.31 -0.18 5.40
CA ARG A 17 20.01 -0.10 4.74
C ARG A 17 19.28 -1.44 4.90
N LEU A 18 18.02 -1.44 5.32
CA LEU A 18 17.22 -2.66 5.47
C LEU A 18 16.81 -3.22 4.09
N LEU A 19 17.75 -3.91 3.44
CA LEU A 19 17.59 -4.40 2.07
C LEU A 19 16.41 -5.36 1.89
N TYR A 20 16.08 -6.14 2.93
CA TYR A 20 14.90 -7.01 2.91
C TYR A 20 13.60 -6.23 2.85
N VAL A 21 13.52 -5.06 3.48
CA VAL A 21 12.33 -4.20 3.45
C VAL A 21 12.13 -3.61 2.06
N ASP A 22 13.21 -3.24 1.37
CA ASP A 22 13.14 -2.80 -0.03
C ASP A 22 12.68 -3.92 -0.97
N ASN A 23 13.16 -5.15 -0.73
CA ASN A 23 12.71 -6.32 -1.47
C ASN A 23 11.24 -6.63 -1.18
N LEU A 24 10.80 -6.51 0.07
CA LEU A 24 9.39 -6.68 0.46
C LEU A 24 8.51 -5.62 -0.21
N ARG A 25 8.91 -4.34 -0.18
CA ARG A 25 8.22 -3.27 -0.89
C ARG A 25 8.09 -3.56 -2.37
N THR A 26 9.13 -4.12 -2.99
CA THR A 26 9.11 -4.53 -4.40
C THR A 26 8.08 -5.63 -4.65
N ALA A 27 8.04 -6.67 -3.80
CA ALA A 27 7.05 -7.74 -3.92
C ALA A 27 5.62 -7.23 -3.73
N LEU A 28 5.38 -6.36 -2.75
CA LEU A 28 4.09 -5.70 -2.55
C LEU A 28 3.72 -4.79 -3.74
N THR A 29 4.71 -4.21 -4.43
CA THR A 29 4.46 -3.41 -5.65
C THR A 29 4.02 -4.30 -6.80
N VAL A 30 4.63 -5.49 -6.97
CA VAL A 30 4.11 -6.49 -7.93
C VAL A 30 2.67 -6.83 -7.58
N LEU A 31 2.38 -7.05 -6.30
CA LEU A 31 1.04 -7.36 -5.82
C LEU A 31 0.03 -6.24 -6.12
N VAL A 32 0.42 -4.95 -6.03
CA VAL A 32 -0.43 -3.82 -6.48
C VAL A 32 -0.78 -3.93 -7.96
N VAL A 33 0.17 -4.30 -8.82
CA VAL A 33 -0.09 -4.49 -10.26
C VAL A 33 -1.06 -5.65 -10.48
N LEU A 34 -0.83 -6.78 -9.79
CA LEU A 34 -1.70 -7.94 -9.86
C LEU A 34 -3.11 -7.66 -9.32
N HIS A 35 -3.23 -6.89 -8.23
CA HIS A 35 -4.50 -6.47 -7.66
C HIS A 35 -5.34 -5.73 -8.72
N HIS A 36 -4.78 -4.68 -9.33
CA HIS A 36 -5.52 -3.91 -10.33
C HIS A 36 -5.74 -4.66 -11.65
N ALA A 37 -4.84 -5.57 -12.02
CA ALA A 37 -5.07 -6.50 -13.12
C ALA A 37 -6.25 -7.45 -12.82
N ALA A 38 -6.40 -7.88 -11.56
CA ALA A 38 -7.54 -8.70 -11.14
C ALA A 38 -8.84 -7.90 -11.17
N ILE A 39 -8.87 -6.66 -10.66
CA ILE A 39 -10.07 -5.79 -10.73
C ILE A 39 -10.57 -5.64 -12.18
N THR A 40 -9.65 -5.60 -13.16
CA THR A 40 -10.01 -5.47 -14.58
C THR A 40 -10.96 -6.58 -15.05
N TYR A 41 -10.81 -7.81 -14.55
CA TYR A 41 -11.56 -8.98 -15.00
C TYR A 41 -12.45 -9.62 -13.91
N SER A 42 -12.48 -9.06 -12.70
CA SER A 42 -13.30 -9.57 -11.59
C SER A 42 -14.74 -9.07 -11.67
N ASN A 43 -15.59 -9.48 -10.73
CA ASN A 43 -16.97 -8.99 -10.63
C ASN A 43 -17.08 -7.66 -9.86
N ILE A 44 -15.96 -6.99 -9.56
CA ILE A 44 -15.90 -5.73 -8.81
C ILE A 44 -15.46 -4.62 -9.78
N PRO A 45 -16.40 -3.87 -10.39
CA PRO A 45 -16.08 -2.92 -11.45
C PRO A 45 -15.53 -1.59 -10.91
N ARG A 46 -14.36 -1.63 -10.26
CA ARG A 46 -13.70 -0.44 -9.65
C ARG A 46 -12.36 -0.11 -10.29
N TRP A 47 -12.34 -0.08 -11.62
CA TRP A 47 -11.15 0.25 -12.40
C TRP A 47 -11.46 1.11 -13.63
N TYR A 48 -10.40 1.63 -14.26
CA TYR A 48 -10.51 2.52 -15.43
C TYR A 48 -10.93 1.81 -16.71
N TYR A 49 -10.53 0.54 -16.84
CA TYR A 49 -11.01 -0.38 -17.87
C TYR A 49 -11.52 -1.62 -17.13
N VAL A 50 -12.74 -2.03 -17.43
CA VAL A 50 -13.40 -3.17 -16.79
C VAL A 50 -13.98 -4.05 -17.89
N GLU A 51 -13.72 -5.34 -17.77
CA GLU A 51 -14.28 -6.38 -18.62
C GLU A 51 -14.71 -7.53 -17.73
N THR A 52 -15.95 -7.44 -17.22
CA THR A 52 -16.48 -8.38 -16.23
C THR A 52 -16.44 -9.81 -16.79
N GLY A 53 -15.89 -10.74 -16.02
CA GLY A 53 -15.84 -12.14 -16.40
C GLY A 53 -17.23 -12.68 -16.73
N THR A 54 -17.35 -13.35 -17.88
CA THR A 54 -18.59 -14.02 -18.30
C THR A 54 -18.69 -15.46 -17.79
N ASP A 55 -17.79 -15.86 -16.91
CA ASP A 55 -17.64 -17.22 -16.41
C ASP A 55 -17.35 -17.27 -14.89
N PRO A 56 -17.57 -18.43 -14.22
CA PRO A 56 -17.42 -18.54 -12.77
C PRO A 56 -16.01 -18.22 -12.23
N SER A 57 -14.97 -18.23 -13.07
CA SER A 57 -13.61 -17.93 -12.64
C SER A 57 -13.42 -16.48 -12.17
N GLY A 58 -14.33 -15.55 -12.51
CA GLY A 58 -14.34 -14.19 -11.95
C GLY A 58 -14.42 -14.17 -10.42
N VAL A 59 -15.10 -15.14 -9.80
CA VAL A 59 -15.19 -15.28 -8.34
C VAL A 59 -13.81 -15.56 -7.71
N LEU A 60 -12.93 -16.29 -8.40
CA LEU A 60 -11.56 -16.52 -7.92
C LEU A 60 -10.75 -15.22 -7.87
N LEU A 61 -11.01 -14.30 -8.80
CA LEU A 61 -10.40 -12.96 -8.78
C LEU A 61 -10.97 -12.11 -7.63
N ASP A 62 -12.26 -12.21 -7.34
CA ASP A 62 -12.85 -11.53 -6.18
C ASP A 62 -12.26 -12.03 -4.85
N VAL A 63 -12.03 -13.35 -4.74
CA VAL A 63 -11.33 -13.95 -3.59
C VAL A 63 -9.91 -13.42 -3.47
N LEU A 64 -9.16 -13.35 -4.57
CA LEU A 64 -7.82 -12.77 -4.59
C LEU A 64 -7.85 -11.33 -4.09
N LEU A 65 -8.77 -10.50 -4.60
CA LEU A 65 -8.92 -9.10 -4.21
C LEU A 65 -9.29 -8.96 -2.73
N LEU A 66 -10.20 -9.78 -2.22
CA LEU A 66 -10.64 -9.75 -0.83
C LEU A 66 -9.48 -10.06 0.13
N LEU A 67 -8.74 -11.14 -0.14
CA LEU A 67 -7.60 -11.55 0.69
C LEU A 67 -6.42 -10.58 0.59
N ASP A 68 -6.16 -10.04 -0.60
CA ASP A 68 -5.08 -9.08 -0.81
C ASP A 68 -5.37 -7.75 -0.11
N GLN A 69 -6.56 -7.19 -0.34
CA GLN A 69 -7.03 -5.91 0.24
C GLN A 69 -6.91 -5.89 1.77
N ALA A 70 -7.09 -7.04 2.42
CA ALA A 70 -7.02 -7.18 3.86
C ALA A 70 -5.65 -6.87 4.47
N PHE A 71 -4.53 -6.93 3.73
CA PHE A 71 -3.20 -6.70 4.32
C PHE A 71 -2.27 -5.75 3.54
N PHE A 72 -2.30 -5.74 2.20
CA PHE A 72 -1.16 -5.22 1.43
C PHE A 72 -0.92 -3.71 1.64
N MET A 73 -1.99 -2.91 1.70
CA MET A 73 -1.89 -1.48 2.00
C MET A 73 -1.44 -1.23 3.42
N GLY A 74 -1.96 -1.99 4.39
CA GLY A 74 -1.50 -1.96 5.77
C GLY A 74 0.01 -2.24 5.91
N ALA A 75 0.51 -3.21 5.14
CA ALA A 75 1.93 -3.52 5.05
C ALA A 75 2.75 -2.33 4.52
N PHE A 76 2.29 -1.67 3.46
CA PHE A 76 2.92 -0.44 2.94
C PHE A 76 2.94 0.70 3.96
N PHE A 77 1.87 0.88 4.72
CA PHE A 77 1.82 1.88 5.79
C PHE A 77 2.80 1.56 6.92
N LEU A 78 2.90 0.30 7.37
CA LEU A 78 3.91 -0.10 8.34
C LEU A 78 5.33 0.17 7.84
N ILE A 79 5.63 -0.28 6.62
CA ILE A 79 6.94 -0.05 5.98
C ILE A 79 7.24 1.44 5.88
N SER A 80 6.26 2.26 5.54
CA SER A 80 6.43 3.71 5.45
C SER A 80 6.71 4.34 6.81
N GLY A 81 6.02 3.87 7.86
CA GLY A 81 6.23 4.27 9.26
C GLY A 81 7.64 3.96 9.75
N LEU A 82 8.24 2.83 9.33
CA LEU A 82 9.61 2.44 9.73
C LEU A 82 10.67 3.51 9.40
N PHE A 83 10.47 4.29 8.34
CA PHE A 83 11.46 5.27 7.86
C PHE A 83 11.14 6.72 8.24
N VAL A 84 9.95 7.01 8.76
CA VAL A 84 9.52 8.37 9.13
C VAL A 84 10.39 8.94 10.26
N PRO A 85 10.58 8.28 11.41
CA PRO A 85 11.27 8.89 12.54
C PRO A 85 12.73 9.24 12.22
N GLY A 86 13.50 8.28 11.68
CA GLY A 86 14.91 8.52 11.34
C GLY A 86 15.12 9.52 10.20
N SER A 87 14.14 9.69 9.30
CA SER A 87 14.19 10.75 8.29
C SER A 87 13.86 12.12 8.88
N HIS A 88 12.90 12.22 9.80
CA HIS A 88 12.55 13.46 10.48
C HIS A 88 13.68 13.92 11.40
N ASP A 89 14.21 13.05 12.26
CA ASP A 89 15.27 13.40 13.22
C ASP A 89 16.52 13.97 12.53
N ARG A 90 16.92 13.38 11.40
CA ARG A 90 18.13 13.79 10.67
C ARG A 90 17.96 15.13 9.93
N LYS A 91 16.73 15.47 9.54
CA LYS A 91 16.45 16.61 8.63
C LYS A 91 15.80 17.79 9.34
N GLY A 92 15.13 17.57 10.47
CA GLY A 92 14.23 18.52 11.10
C GLY A 92 12.91 18.69 10.34
N THR A 93 11.94 19.35 10.98
CA THR A 93 10.55 19.47 10.50
C THR A 93 10.43 20.06 9.10
N ARG A 94 10.98 21.26 8.86
CA ARG A 94 10.83 21.98 7.58
C ARG A 94 11.38 21.18 6.39
N ARG A 95 12.61 20.67 6.51
CA ARG A 95 13.26 19.89 5.43
C ARG A 95 12.60 18.53 5.24
N PHE A 96 12.16 17.87 6.31
CA PHE A 96 11.41 16.61 6.21
C PHE A 96 10.13 16.77 5.40
N LEU A 97 9.31 17.77 5.73
CA LEU A 97 8.05 18.03 5.03
C LEU A 97 8.30 18.48 3.58
N GLY A 98 9.26 19.37 3.34
CA GLY A 98 9.60 19.82 1.99
C GLY A 98 10.06 18.67 1.08
N GLU A 99 10.91 17.77 1.59
CA GLU A 99 11.35 16.59 0.81
C GLU A 99 10.22 15.57 0.59
N ARG A 100 9.29 15.43 1.55
CA ARG A 100 8.09 14.59 1.39
C ARG A 100 7.17 15.17 0.31
N LEU A 101 6.85 16.46 0.37
CA LEU A 101 6.03 17.14 -0.64
C LEU A 101 6.66 17.05 -2.03
N LEU A 102 7.98 17.19 -2.14
CA LEU A 102 8.67 17.05 -3.41
C LEU A 102 8.60 15.61 -3.96
N ARG A 103 8.86 14.59 -3.13
CA ARG A 103 8.92 13.19 -3.57
C ARG A 103 7.58 12.50 -3.69
N LEU A 104 6.54 13.01 -3.05
CA LEU A 104 5.20 12.42 -3.05
C LEU A 104 4.20 13.32 -3.78
N GLY A 105 4.25 14.63 -3.54
CA GLY A 105 3.37 15.61 -4.15
C GLY A 105 3.61 15.80 -5.65
N ILE A 106 4.88 15.85 -6.11
CA ILE A 106 5.15 15.97 -7.55
C ILE A 106 4.64 14.75 -8.32
N PRO A 107 4.93 13.49 -7.92
CA PRO A 107 4.31 12.32 -8.55
C PRO A 107 2.79 12.30 -8.49
N LEU A 108 2.18 12.75 -7.38
CA LEU A 108 0.73 12.89 -7.26
C LEU A 108 0.16 13.90 -8.27
N LEU A 109 0.78 15.06 -8.41
CA LEU A 109 0.37 16.06 -9.41
C LEU A 109 0.58 15.56 -10.83
N ALA A 110 1.69 14.88 -11.12
CA ALA A 110 1.94 14.27 -12.42
C ALA A 110 0.89 13.19 -12.74
N TRP A 111 0.48 12.40 -11.74
CA TRP A 111 -0.63 11.47 -11.88
C TRP A 111 -1.93 12.20 -12.22
N LEU A 112 -2.35 13.16 -11.39
CA LEU A 112 -3.62 13.86 -11.56
C LEU A 112 -3.69 14.60 -12.90
N LEU A 113 -2.64 15.32 -13.26
CA LEU A 113 -2.66 16.22 -14.41
C LEU A 113 -2.31 15.54 -15.74
N LEU A 114 -1.51 14.46 -15.72
CA LEU A 114 -0.99 13.83 -16.95
C LEU A 114 -1.49 12.40 -17.12
N LEU A 115 -1.33 11.54 -16.11
CA LEU A 115 -1.60 10.10 -16.28
C LEU A 115 -3.09 9.75 -16.13
N ARG A 116 -3.79 10.39 -15.19
CA ARG A 116 -5.23 10.20 -14.98
C ARG A 116 -6.03 10.54 -16.23
N PRO A 117 -5.76 11.64 -16.95
CA PRO A 117 -6.44 11.90 -18.22
C PRO A 117 -6.26 10.78 -19.24
N LEU A 118 -5.05 10.24 -19.37
CA LEU A 118 -4.77 9.15 -20.31
C LEU A 118 -5.56 7.87 -19.98
N VAL A 119 -5.65 7.50 -18.71
CA VAL A 119 -6.36 6.26 -18.32
C VAL A 119 -7.88 6.40 -18.29
N THR A 120 -8.40 7.63 -18.23
CA THR A 120 -9.85 7.88 -18.19
C THR A 120 -10.48 8.14 -19.55
N VAL A 121 -9.68 8.22 -20.64
CA VAL A 121 -10.20 8.53 -21.99
C VAL A 121 -11.34 7.61 -22.38
N GLY A 122 -11.21 6.30 -22.20
CA GLY A 122 -12.25 5.38 -22.63
C GLY A 122 -13.51 5.36 -21.74
N ALA A 123 -13.37 5.62 -20.44
CA ALA A 123 -14.54 5.87 -19.58
C ALA A 123 -15.24 7.18 -19.96
N TYR A 124 -14.48 8.22 -20.31
CA TYR A 124 -15.01 9.48 -20.79
C TYR A 124 -15.78 9.33 -22.10
N THR A 125 -15.28 8.54 -23.07
CA THR A 125 -15.98 8.35 -24.35
C THR A 125 -17.35 7.71 -24.15
N ALA A 126 -17.45 6.69 -23.29
CA ALA A 126 -18.72 6.05 -22.97
C ALA A 126 -19.71 7.02 -22.29
N GLU A 127 -19.27 7.78 -21.29
CA GLU A 127 -20.10 8.77 -20.59
C GLU A 127 -20.54 9.92 -21.50
N ARG A 128 -19.64 10.36 -22.40
CA ARG A 128 -19.95 11.39 -23.40
C ARG A 128 -21.02 10.91 -24.38
N GLU A 129 -20.91 9.69 -24.89
CA GLU A 129 -21.91 9.10 -25.78
C GLU A 129 -23.28 8.99 -25.08
N ALA A 130 -23.31 8.54 -23.83
CA ALA A 130 -24.52 8.49 -23.02
C ALA A 130 -25.11 9.89 -22.72
N ALA A 131 -24.28 10.92 -22.58
CA ALA A 131 -24.74 12.30 -22.44
C ALA A 131 -25.37 12.82 -23.74
N VAL A 132 -24.72 12.59 -24.88
CA VAL A 132 -25.21 12.99 -26.21
C VAL A 132 -26.56 12.33 -26.52
N GLN A 133 -26.73 11.05 -26.19
CA GLN A 133 -28.01 10.34 -26.34
C GLN A 133 -29.13 10.95 -25.50
N ARG A 134 -28.81 11.61 -24.39
CA ARG A 134 -29.76 12.34 -23.54
C ARG A 134 -29.94 13.81 -23.95
N GLY A 135 -29.36 14.23 -25.07
CA GLY A 135 -29.42 15.62 -25.55
C GLY A 135 -28.55 16.59 -24.76
N ALA A 136 -27.55 16.10 -24.01
CA ALA A 136 -26.63 16.90 -23.22
C ALA A 136 -25.21 16.85 -23.79
N GLU A 137 -24.45 17.93 -23.59
CA GLU A 137 -23.00 17.92 -23.84
C GLU A 137 -22.25 17.58 -22.56
N LEU A 138 -21.17 16.80 -22.69
CA LEU A 138 -20.24 16.52 -21.59
C LEU A 138 -18.80 16.86 -22.01
N PRO A 139 -18.37 18.12 -21.86
CA PRO A 139 -16.98 18.51 -22.01
C PRO A 139 -16.08 17.74 -21.04
N TYR A 140 -14.86 17.43 -21.47
CA TYR A 140 -13.92 16.64 -20.66
C TYR A 140 -13.62 17.27 -19.29
N TRP A 141 -13.54 18.60 -19.18
CA TRP A 141 -13.28 19.27 -17.90
C TRP A 141 -14.39 19.05 -16.88
N GLN A 142 -15.66 18.98 -17.32
CA GLN A 142 -16.79 18.64 -16.43
C GLN A 142 -16.69 17.20 -15.96
N TYR A 143 -16.48 16.27 -16.90
CA TYR A 143 -16.23 14.87 -16.56
C TYR A 143 -15.07 14.73 -15.58
N TYR A 144 -13.96 15.42 -15.81
CA TYR A 144 -12.77 15.34 -14.98
C TYR A 144 -13.03 15.77 -13.54
N LEU A 145 -13.79 16.87 -13.35
CA LEU A 145 -14.16 17.38 -12.02
C LEU A 145 -15.19 16.48 -11.32
N HIS A 146 -16.22 16.02 -12.04
CA HIS A 146 -17.27 15.16 -11.47
C HIS A 146 -16.78 13.76 -11.13
N SER A 147 -15.88 13.20 -11.94
CA SER A 147 -15.28 11.89 -11.70
C SER A 147 -14.02 11.95 -10.82
N PHE A 148 -13.72 13.12 -10.22
CA PHE A 148 -12.43 13.38 -9.58
C PHE A 148 -12.10 12.30 -8.55
N THR A 149 -10.93 11.70 -8.73
CA THR A 149 -10.34 10.78 -7.76
C THR A 149 -8.83 10.74 -7.96
N PRO A 150 -8.03 10.73 -6.88
CA PRO A 150 -6.62 10.40 -6.94
C PRO A 150 -6.37 8.97 -7.42
N GLY A 151 -7.39 8.12 -7.53
CA GLY A 151 -7.24 6.75 -8.00
C GLY A 151 -6.24 5.99 -7.14
N PRO A 152 -5.34 5.17 -7.72
CA PRO A 152 -4.32 4.44 -6.97
C PRO A 152 -3.45 5.31 -6.06
N MET A 153 -3.28 6.61 -6.38
CA MET A 153 -2.43 7.54 -5.64
C MET A 153 -2.99 7.99 -4.29
N TRP A 154 -4.20 7.55 -3.90
CA TRP A 154 -4.77 7.82 -2.56
C TRP A 154 -3.81 7.45 -1.42
N PHE A 155 -3.01 6.39 -1.59
CA PHE A 155 -2.02 5.98 -0.58
C PHE A 155 -0.99 7.07 -0.30
N VAL A 156 -0.58 7.78 -1.34
CA VAL A 156 0.39 8.88 -1.26
C VAL A 156 -0.21 10.07 -0.51
N GLU A 157 -1.49 10.38 -0.75
CA GLU A 157 -2.23 11.43 -0.03
C GLU A 157 -2.34 11.10 1.46
N VAL A 158 -2.79 9.89 1.80
CA VAL A 158 -2.88 9.44 3.19
C VAL A 158 -1.50 9.43 3.86
N LEU A 159 -0.45 9.03 3.14
CA LEU A 159 0.91 9.05 3.68
C LEU A 159 1.44 10.47 3.92
N LEU A 160 1.06 11.45 3.11
CA LEU A 160 1.34 12.86 3.35
C LEU A 160 0.63 13.34 4.62
N VAL A 161 -0.65 13.01 4.79
CA VAL A 161 -1.44 13.32 6.00
C VAL A 161 -0.79 12.68 7.23
N PHE A 162 -0.48 11.38 7.19
CA PHE A 162 0.17 10.68 8.31
C PHE A 162 1.54 11.26 8.64
N SER A 163 2.31 11.69 7.64
CA SER A 163 3.60 12.37 7.85
C SER A 163 3.42 13.73 8.52
N ALA A 164 2.39 14.51 8.15
CA ALA A 164 2.06 15.78 8.78
C ALA A 164 1.56 15.58 10.22
N LEU A 165 0.68 14.61 10.46
CA LEU A 165 0.19 14.25 11.80
C LEU A 165 1.35 13.80 12.72
N TYR A 166 2.33 13.06 12.20
CA TYR A 166 3.53 12.70 12.96
C TYR A 166 4.31 13.94 13.41
N VAL A 167 4.51 14.91 12.52
CA VAL A 167 5.20 16.16 12.83
C VAL A 167 4.41 16.96 13.86
N LEU A 168 3.10 17.10 13.66
CA LEU A 168 2.22 17.79 14.60
C LEU A 168 2.30 17.16 16.00
N TRP A 169 2.23 15.84 16.09
CA TRP A 169 2.40 15.12 17.35
C TRP A 169 3.76 15.38 17.99
N ARG A 170 4.86 15.40 17.22
CA ARG A 170 6.21 15.70 17.73
C ARG A 170 6.33 17.12 18.27
N HIS A 171 5.69 18.08 17.59
CA HIS A 171 5.62 19.47 18.00
C HIS A 171 4.83 19.62 19.31
N LEU A 172 3.60 19.10 19.37
CA LEU A 172 2.73 19.16 20.54
C LEU A 172 3.32 18.43 21.75
N ALA A 173 4.04 17.33 21.54
CA ALA A 173 4.69 16.58 22.62
C ALA A 173 5.97 17.26 23.16
N GLY A 174 6.35 18.44 22.66
CA GLY A 174 7.58 19.14 23.05
C GLY A 174 8.86 18.40 22.69
N LYS A 175 8.78 17.39 21.79
CA LYS A 175 9.90 16.51 21.46
C LYS A 175 10.79 17.06 20.35
N GLU A 176 10.49 18.23 19.80
CA GLU A 176 11.31 18.89 18.77
C GLU A 176 12.66 19.39 19.29
N ARG A 177 12.72 19.81 20.56
CA ARG A 177 13.90 20.49 21.14
C ARG A 177 14.97 19.54 21.69
N ARG A 178 14.64 18.26 21.96
CA ARG A 178 15.54 17.27 22.57
C ARG A 178 16.44 16.50 21.61
N VAL A 179 16.48 16.85 20.31
CA VAL A 179 17.21 16.07 19.28
C VAL A 179 18.57 16.68 18.92
N SER A 180 18.92 17.85 19.47
CA SER A 180 20.22 18.48 19.20
C SER A 180 21.39 17.83 19.93
N GLU A 181 21.14 16.99 20.94
CA GLU A 181 22.15 16.19 21.62
C GLU A 181 21.86 14.72 21.37
N ALA A 182 22.70 14.10 20.53
CA ALA A 182 22.75 12.68 20.20
C ALA A 182 21.38 12.02 19.95
N ALA A 183 21.01 11.84 18.67
CA ALA A 183 19.93 10.93 18.28
C ALA A 183 20.08 9.62 19.08
N PRO A 184 19.16 9.28 20.00
CA PRO A 184 19.33 8.10 20.83
C PRO A 184 19.52 6.91 19.91
N ALA A 185 20.60 6.15 20.14
CA ALA A 185 20.74 4.84 19.53
C ALA A 185 19.42 4.10 19.76
N PRO A 186 18.89 3.38 18.75
CA PRO A 186 17.67 2.64 18.97
C PRO A 186 17.98 1.67 20.11
N VAL A 187 17.24 1.75 21.21
CA VAL A 187 17.34 0.70 22.22
C VAL A 187 16.91 -0.56 21.49
N THR A 188 17.81 -1.53 21.36
CA THR A 188 17.48 -2.86 20.82
C THR A 188 16.67 -3.58 21.89
N ASP A 189 15.44 -3.12 22.08
CA ASP A 189 14.47 -3.77 22.92
C ASP A 189 14.09 -5.10 22.29
N ARG A 190 13.71 -6.07 23.13
CA ARG A 190 13.10 -7.30 22.64
C ARG A 190 11.87 -6.95 21.80
N ALA A 191 11.76 -7.57 20.63
CA ALA A 191 10.56 -7.49 19.80
C ALA A 191 9.31 -7.86 20.62
N PRO A 192 8.12 -7.34 20.26
CA PRO A 192 6.91 -7.57 21.02
C PRO A 192 6.63 -9.07 21.19
N GLY A 193 6.36 -9.50 22.42
CA GLY A 193 5.99 -10.87 22.74
C GLY A 193 4.61 -11.23 22.21
N ALA A 194 4.26 -12.52 22.25
CA ALA A 194 2.99 -13.04 21.74
C ALA A 194 1.76 -12.32 22.34
N VAL A 195 1.77 -12.03 23.64
CA VAL A 195 0.68 -11.32 24.33
C VAL A 195 0.45 -9.93 23.74
N ALA A 196 1.52 -9.19 23.45
CA ALA A 196 1.42 -7.85 22.87
C ALA A 196 0.90 -7.91 21.43
N ILE A 197 1.32 -8.91 20.65
CA ILE A 197 0.85 -9.11 19.27
C ILE A 197 -0.63 -9.49 19.27
N VAL A 198 -1.04 -10.46 20.09
CA VAL A 198 -2.45 -10.88 20.20
C VAL A 198 -3.32 -9.74 20.71
N GLY A 199 -2.88 -9.04 21.77
CA GLY A 199 -3.60 -7.89 22.30
C GLY A 199 -3.75 -6.76 21.27
N PHE A 200 -2.71 -6.50 20.47
CA PHE A 200 -2.80 -5.56 19.35
C PHE A 200 -3.80 -6.02 18.29
N THR A 201 -3.76 -7.29 17.88
CA THR A 201 -4.71 -7.83 16.88
C THR A 201 -6.15 -7.75 17.36
N VAL A 202 -6.42 -8.10 18.62
CA VAL A 202 -7.76 -8.00 19.23
C VAL A 202 -8.21 -6.55 19.31
N GLY A 203 -7.34 -5.65 19.78
CA GLY A 203 -7.66 -4.22 19.85
C GLY A 203 -7.93 -3.63 18.45
N LEU A 204 -7.13 -4.01 17.46
CA LEU A 204 -7.33 -3.59 16.07
C LEU A 204 -8.66 -4.11 15.51
N ALA A 205 -9.01 -5.37 15.77
CA ALA A 205 -10.29 -5.94 15.35
C ALA A 205 -11.47 -5.19 15.96
N LEU A 206 -11.41 -4.89 17.27
CA LEU A 206 -12.45 -4.15 17.96
C LEU A 206 -12.61 -2.74 17.39
N VAL A 207 -11.52 -1.98 17.24
CA VAL A 207 -11.57 -0.63 16.67
C VAL A 207 -12.07 -0.67 15.23
N THR A 208 -11.64 -1.64 14.43
CA THR A 208 -12.09 -1.82 13.05
C THR A 208 -13.58 -2.14 12.99
N TYR A 209 -14.08 -3.01 13.87
CA TYR A 209 -15.51 -3.31 13.97
C TYR A 209 -16.32 -2.07 14.32
N LEU A 210 -15.96 -1.36 15.39
CA LEU A 210 -16.65 -0.13 15.83
C LEU A 210 -16.63 0.95 14.73
N TRP A 211 -15.50 1.09 14.03
CA TRP A 211 -15.38 1.98 12.88
C TRP A 211 -16.34 1.59 11.75
N ARG A 212 -16.44 0.29 11.43
CA ARG A 212 -17.31 -0.25 10.37
C ARG A 212 -18.81 -0.20 10.68
N ILE A 213 -19.21 0.07 11.93
CA ILE A 213 -20.60 0.41 12.26
C ILE A 213 -21.01 1.69 11.53
N VAL A 214 -20.14 2.70 11.53
CA VAL A 214 -20.39 4.01 10.95
C VAL A 214 -19.90 4.09 9.50
N ILE A 215 -18.76 3.46 9.21
CA ILE A 215 -18.06 3.53 7.93
C ILE A 215 -17.92 2.11 7.35
N PRO A 216 -18.99 1.58 6.72
CA PRO A 216 -18.98 0.24 6.15
C PRO A 216 -18.03 0.12 4.95
N MET A 217 -17.63 -1.10 4.63
CA MET A 217 -16.80 -1.40 3.46
C MET A 217 -17.54 -1.06 2.17
N GLY A 218 -16.83 -0.44 1.22
CA GLY A 218 -17.35 -0.15 -0.13
C GLY A 218 -17.88 1.26 -0.33
N VAL A 219 -18.00 2.06 0.75
CA VAL A 219 -18.33 3.48 0.65
C VAL A 219 -17.04 4.29 0.39
N PRO A 220 -16.89 4.99 -0.74
CA PRO A 220 -15.67 5.78 -0.99
C PRO A 220 -15.63 7.07 -0.16
N LEU A 221 -14.43 7.56 0.18
CA LEU A 221 -14.26 8.89 0.78
C LEU A 221 -13.77 9.89 -0.29
N PRO A 222 -14.57 10.90 -0.66
CA PRO A 222 -14.17 11.85 -1.71
C PRO A 222 -12.93 12.68 -1.36
N VAL A 223 -12.74 13.06 -0.09
CA VAL A 223 -11.72 14.04 0.34
C VAL A 223 -10.27 13.51 0.23
N LEU A 224 -10.06 12.19 0.16
CA LEU A 224 -8.75 11.55 -0.02
C LEU A 224 -8.77 10.42 -1.07
N GLY A 225 -9.85 10.34 -1.84
CA GLY A 225 -10.10 9.28 -2.83
C GLY A 225 -9.92 7.85 -2.34
N LEU A 226 -10.12 7.60 -1.04
CA LEU A 226 -10.03 6.26 -0.49
C LEU A 226 -11.14 5.42 -1.12
N PRO A 227 -10.81 4.28 -1.78
CA PRO A 227 -11.83 3.38 -2.33
C PRO A 227 -12.77 2.87 -1.23
N THR A 228 -12.23 2.72 -0.02
CA THR A 228 -12.98 2.39 1.18
C THR A 228 -12.21 2.86 2.43
N PRO A 229 -12.67 3.88 3.17
CA PRO A 229 -12.10 4.30 4.43
C PRO A 229 -12.35 3.31 5.58
N ALA A 230 -13.07 2.21 5.35
CA ALA A 230 -13.30 1.16 6.35
C ALA A 230 -12.02 0.48 6.87
N TYR A 231 -10.90 0.60 6.14
CA TYR A 231 -9.59 0.07 6.54
C TYR A 231 -8.66 1.12 7.20
N LEU A 232 -9.11 2.38 7.35
CA LEU A 232 -8.31 3.42 7.98
C LEU A 232 -7.78 3.08 9.38
N PRO A 233 -8.54 2.42 10.27
CA PRO A 233 -8.01 1.98 11.56
C PRO A 233 -6.79 1.08 11.41
N GLN A 234 -6.84 0.12 10.49
CA GLN A 234 -5.71 -0.76 10.18
C GLN A 234 -4.51 0.02 9.64
N TYR A 235 -4.74 0.92 8.69
CA TYR A 235 -3.67 1.71 8.08
C TYR A 235 -2.97 2.61 9.10
N ALA A 236 -3.73 3.31 9.94
CA ALA A 236 -3.20 4.17 11.00
C ALA A 236 -2.46 3.36 12.07
N ALA A 237 -3.04 2.24 12.51
CA ALA A 237 -2.44 1.37 13.53
C ALA A 237 -1.13 0.76 13.05
N LEU A 238 -1.09 0.23 11.82
CA LEU A 238 0.13 -0.36 11.26
C LEU A 238 1.20 0.69 10.95
N PHE A 239 0.81 1.89 10.50
CA PHE A 239 1.75 3.03 10.40
C PHE A 239 2.36 3.36 11.77
N ALA A 240 1.54 3.46 12.83
CA ALA A 240 2.00 3.73 14.19
C ALA A 240 2.93 2.62 14.73
N VAL A 241 2.60 1.34 14.47
CA VAL A 241 3.50 0.21 14.76
C VAL A 241 4.83 0.40 14.04
N GLY A 242 4.83 0.82 12.78
CA GLY A 242 6.05 1.17 12.05
C GLY A 242 6.88 2.27 12.72
N LEU A 243 6.24 3.34 13.20
CA LEU A 243 6.91 4.42 13.94
C LEU A 243 7.59 3.92 15.22
N ILE A 244 6.90 3.05 15.98
CA ILE A 244 7.42 2.49 17.23
C ILE A 244 8.55 1.50 16.94
N ALA A 245 8.33 0.61 15.97
CA ALA A 245 9.31 -0.39 15.52
C ALA A 245 10.62 0.25 15.06
N ALA A 246 10.56 1.40 14.37
CA ALA A 246 11.75 2.15 13.95
C ALA A 246 12.65 2.61 15.11
N ARG A 247 12.03 2.94 16.25
CA ARG A 247 12.72 3.44 17.45
C ARG A 247 13.26 2.30 18.31
N ARG A 248 12.58 1.15 18.31
CA ARG A 248 12.88 -0.01 19.16
C ARG A 248 13.62 -1.15 18.45
N GLY A 249 13.90 -1.02 17.15
CA GLY A 249 14.59 -2.07 16.39
C GLY A 249 13.83 -3.41 16.34
N TRP A 250 12.50 -3.36 16.35
CA TRP A 250 11.66 -4.57 16.34
C TRP A 250 11.87 -5.48 15.12
N PRO A 251 12.03 -4.96 13.88
CA PRO A 251 12.16 -5.81 12.70
C PRO A 251 13.35 -6.78 12.79
N GLU A 252 14.45 -6.37 13.41
CA GLU A 252 15.62 -7.20 13.66
C GLU A 252 15.37 -8.27 14.74
N GLY A 253 14.54 -7.95 15.74
CA GLY A 253 14.28 -8.82 16.90
C GLY A 253 13.17 -9.86 16.74
N LEU A 254 12.35 -9.82 15.67
CA LEU A 254 11.26 -10.79 15.47
C LEU A 254 11.80 -12.23 15.32
N SER A 255 11.22 -13.20 16.01
CA SER A 255 11.70 -14.59 15.94
C SER A 255 11.17 -15.33 14.69
N ARG A 256 11.89 -16.37 14.23
CA ARG A 256 11.40 -17.27 13.16
C ARG A 256 10.06 -17.94 13.51
N PRO A 257 9.86 -18.48 14.73
CA PRO A 257 8.56 -18.99 15.16
C PRO A 257 7.43 -17.96 15.05
N THR A 258 7.67 -16.70 15.44
CA THR A 258 6.67 -15.63 15.32
C THR A 258 6.19 -15.45 13.88
N GLY A 259 7.11 -15.47 12.90
CA GLY A 259 6.74 -15.38 11.48
C GLY A 259 5.93 -16.59 11.00
N ARG A 260 6.29 -17.82 11.42
CA ARG A 260 5.55 -19.04 11.06
C ARG A 260 4.16 -19.07 11.65
N ILE A 261 4.02 -18.72 12.93
CA ILE A 261 2.74 -18.61 13.62
C ILE A 261 1.89 -17.52 12.96
N GLY A 262 2.50 -16.39 12.57
CA GLY A 262 1.83 -15.34 11.80
C GLY A 262 1.22 -15.86 10.50
N PHE A 263 1.99 -16.60 9.69
CA PHE A 263 1.46 -17.22 8.47
C PHE A 263 0.38 -18.26 8.74
N ALA A 264 0.52 -19.09 9.79
CA ALA A 264 -0.50 -20.06 10.15
C ALA A 264 -1.81 -19.37 10.57
N ALA A 265 -1.74 -18.34 11.40
CA ALA A 265 -2.89 -17.53 11.81
C ALA A 265 -3.53 -16.84 10.61
N ALA A 266 -2.73 -16.31 9.67
CA ALA A 266 -3.24 -15.73 8.44
C ALA A 266 -3.92 -16.76 7.52
N ALA A 267 -3.39 -17.97 7.40
CA ALA A 267 -4.02 -19.02 6.61
C ALA A 267 -5.38 -19.43 7.21
N VAL A 268 -5.46 -19.59 8.53
CA VAL A 268 -6.72 -19.86 9.24
C VAL A 268 -7.71 -18.71 9.04
N ALA A 269 -7.25 -17.47 9.18
CA ALA A 269 -8.08 -16.30 8.94
C ALA A 269 -8.58 -16.24 7.49
N ALA A 270 -7.72 -16.49 6.50
CA ALA A 270 -8.11 -16.53 5.08
C ALA A 270 -9.22 -17.54 4.84
N VAL A 271 -9.10 -18.77 5.36
CA VAL A 271 -10.16 -19.77 5.28
C VAL A 271 -11.44 -19.28 5.95
N GLY A 272 -11.35 -18.66 7.13
CA GLY A 272 -12.49 -18.07 7.81
C GLY A 272 -13.19 -16.97 6.98
N ILE A 273 -12.43 -16.13 6.27
CA ILE A 273 -12.98 -15.09 5.37
C ILE A 273 -13.77 -15.75 4.24
N LEU A 274 -13.22 -16.81 3.63
CA LEU A 274 -13.90 -17.54 2.57
C LEU A 274 -15.18 -18.21 3.06
N LEU A 275 -15.13 -18.86 4.22
CA LEU A 275 -16.31 -19.49 4.82
C LEU A 275 -17.40 -18.45 5.15
N LEU A 276 -17.00 -17.28 5.66
CA LEU A 276 -17.94 -16.20 5.94
C LEU A 276 -18.56 -15.63 4.67
N ALA A 277 -17.76 -15.42 3.61
CA ALA A 277 -18.22 -14.90 2.34
C ALA A 277 -19.16 -15.88 1.60
N VAL A 278 -18.88 -17.19 1.66
CA VAL A 278 -19.77 -18.21 1.09
C VAL A 278 -21.04 -18.38 1.94
N GLY A 279 -20.89 -18.35 3.27
CA GLY A 279 -21.97 -18.53 4.23
C GLY A 279 -22.96 -17.37 4.32
N SER A 280 -22.62 -16.19 3.78
CA SER A 280 -23.52 -15.03 3.80
C SER A 280 -24.61 -15.06 2.74
N SER A 281 -24.70 -16.12 1.91
CA SER A 281 -25.78 -16.30 0.90
C SER A 281 -26.01 -15.11 -0.04
N GLY A 282 -24.96 -14.32 -0.32
CA GLY A 282 -25.04 -13.08 -1.12
C GLY A 282 -25.47 -11.83 -0.34
N GLY A 283 -25.69 -11.94 0.97
CA GLY A 283 -25.93 -10.82 1.86
C GLY A 283 -24.68 -9.98 2.11
N THR A 284 -24.91 -8.71 2.43
CA THR A 284 -23.86 -7.68 2.62
C THR A 284 -23.55 -7.43 4.11
N GLU A 285 -23.99 -8.31 5.01
CA GLU A 285 -23.90 -8.11 6.45
C GLU A 285 -22.44 -8.01 6.92
N PHE A 286 -21.52 -8.71 6.25
CA PHE A 286 -20.09 -8.65 6.58
C PHE A 286 -19.43 -7.30 6.24
N LEU A 287 -20.09 -6.43 5.45
CA LEU A 287 -19.54 -5.14 5.04
C LEU A 287 -19.46 -4.12 6.20
N GLY A 288 -20.33 -4.21 7.21
CA GLY A 288 -20.41 -3.19 8.27
C GLY A 288 -21.68 -3.23 9.12
N HIS A 289 -22.07 -2.06 9.63
CA HIS A 289 -23.36 -1.81 10.31
C HIS A 289 -23.58 -2.54 11.63
N GLY A 290 -22.52 -3.05 12.26
CA GLY A 290 -22.62 -3.64 13.60
C GLY A 290 -23.26 -5.02 13.66
N THR A 291 -23.25 -5.76 12.55
CA THR A 291 -23.66 -7.16 12.52
C THR A 291 -22.58 -8.07 13.13
N TRP A 292 -22.95 -9.27 13.56
CA TRP A 292 -21.96 -10.24 14.04
C TRP A 292 -21.03 -10.72 12.90
N GLN A 293 -21.52 -10.78 11.66
CA GLN A 293 -20.72 -11.09 10.48
C GLN A 293 -19.65 -10.02 10.27
N SER A 294 -19.99 -8.74 10.43
CA SER A 294 -19.01 -7.65 10.36
C SER A 294 -17.96 -7.72 11.46
N LEU A 295 -18.35 -8.10 12.68
CA LEU A 295 -17.40 -8.38 13.77
C LEU A 295 -16.45 -9.52 13.40
N MET A 296 -16.99 -10.64 12.91
CA MET A 296 -16.18 -11.78 12.48
C MET A 296 -15.22 -11.38 11.36
N MET A 297 -15.71 -10.63 10.36
CA MET A 297 -14.91 -10.09 9.27
C MET A 297 -13.78 -9.19 9.77
N ALA A 298 -14.04 -8.32 10.76
CA ALA A 298 -13.01 -7.46 11.36
C ALA A 298 -11.94 -8.26 12.13
N VAL A 299 -12.33 -9.32 12.84
CA VAL A 299 -11.39 -10.25 13.52
C VAL A 299 -10.52 -10.98 12.51
N LEU A 300 -11.13 -11.53 11.46
CA LEU A 300 -10.44 -12.27 10.42
C LEU A 300 -9.51 -11.37 9.60
N ASP A 301 -9.97 -10.20 9.15
CA ASP A 301 -9.14 -9.20 8.46
C ASP A 301 -7.93 -8.80 9.30
N SER A 302 -8.14 -8.47 10.58
CA SER A 302 -7.06 -8.02 11.46
C SER A 302 -6.05 -9.13 11.72
N THR A 303 -6.53 -10.36 11.90
CA THR A 303 -5.67 -11.55 12.09
C THR A 303 -4.87 -11.86 10.85
N LEU A 304 -5.50 -11.82 9.68
CA LEU A 304 -4.85 -12.01 8.39
C LEU A 304 -3.81 -10.94 8.13
N ALA A 305 -4.16 -9.67 8.33
CA ALA A 305 -3.26 -8.54 8.15
C ALA A 305 -2.01 -8.65 9.02
N VAL A 306 -2.18 -8.81 10.33
CA VAL A 306 -1.06 -8.89 11.28
C VAL A 306 -0.24 -10.15 11.01
N GLY A 307 -0.90 -11.29 10.77
CA GLY A 307 -0.25 -12.57 10.51
C GLY A 307 0.62 -12.56 9.26
N ILE A 308 0.07 -12.11 8.12
CA ILE A 308 0.81 -12.01 6.84
C ILE A 308 1.94 -11.00 6.97
N VAL A 309 1.71 -9.83 7.57
CA VAL A 309 2.76 -8.80 7.71
C VAL A 309 3.93 -9.30 8.55
N LEU A 310 3.67 -9.96 9.68
CA LEU A 310 4.72 -10.58 10.51
C LEU A 310 5.47 -11.67 9.74
N GLY A 311 4.73 -12.56 9.07
CA GLY A 311 5.29 -13.63 8.26
C GLY A 311 6.19 -13.11 7.15
N LEU A 312 5.74 -12.10 6.40
CA LEU A 312 6.49 -11.50 5.29
C LEU A 312 7.73 -10.76 5.79
N LEU A 313 7.65 -9.99 6.88
CA LEU A 313 8.82 -9.31 7.46
C LEU A 313 9.91 -10.32 7.83
N VAL A 314 9.54 -11.40 8.53
CA VAL A 314 10.48 -12.46 8.93
C VAL A 314 10.99 -13.22 7.70
N LEU A 315 10.12 -13.63 6.78
CA LEU A 315 10.50 -14.35 5.56
C LEU A 315 11.53 -13.56 4.74
N PHE A 316 11.25 -12.28 4.48
CA PHE A 316 12.13 -11.44 3.69
C PHE A 316 13.44 -11.17 4.40
N ARG A 317 13.43 -10.96 5.72
CA ARG A 317 14.67 -10.80 6.50
C ARG A 317 15.56 -12.04 6.40
N GLU A 318 15.00 -13.23 6.60
CA GLU A 318 15.75 -14.48 6.65
C GLU A 318 16.18 -15.00 5.28
N ARG A 319 15.36 -14.82 4.23
CA ARG A 319 15.59 -15.44 2.91
C ARG A 319 15.93 -14.43 1.81
N LEU A 320 15.53 -13.17 1.98
CA LEU A 320 15.64 -12.12 0.96
C LEU A 320 16.37 -10.87 1.49
N GLY A 321 17.28 -11.06 2.45
CA GLY A 321 18.11 -10.00 3.07
C GLY A 321 19.16 -9.36 2.17
N HIS A 322 19.43 -9.94 0.99
CA HIS A 322 20.49 -9.51 0.10
C HIS A 322 19.95 -8.97 -1.23
N GLN A 323 20.66 -7.99 -1.80
CA GLN A 323 20.36 -7.43 -3.13
C GLN A 323 21.54 -7.61 -4.09
N GLY A 324 21.34 -8.45 -5.11
CA GLY A 324 22.17 -8.42 -6.32
C GLY A 324 21.70 -7.35 -7.32
N ARG A 325 22.31 -7.30 -8.50
CA ARG A 325 21.99 -6.32 -9.56
C ARG A 325 20.49 -6.27 -9.89
N ARG A 326 19.85 -7.44 -10.05
CA ARG A 326 18.42 -7.56 -10.39
C ARG A 326 17.51 -6.99 -9.30
N ARG A 327 17.66 -7.41 -8.05
CA ARG A 327 16.81 -6.92 -6.93
C ARG A 327 17.01 -5.44 -6.64
N ARG A 328 18.24 -4.95 -6.80
CA ARG A 328 18.52 -3.51 -6.73
C ARG A 328 17.79 -2.75 -7.84
N PHE A 329 17.86 -3.24 -9.08
CA PHE A 329 17.10 -2.65 -10.19
C PHE A 329 15.60 -2.61 -9.87
N LEU A 330 15.00 -3.73 -9.49
CA LEU A 330 13.56 -3.79 -9.22
C LEU A 330 13.14 -2.85 -8.09
N SER A 331 13.87 -2.84 -6.97
CA SER A 331 13.53 -1.99 -5.82
C SER A 331 13.74 -0.49 -6.07
N THR A 332 14.70 -0.13 -6.93
CA THR A 332 14.93 1.27 -7.30
C THR A 332 13.79 1.82 -8.18
N HIS A 333 13.08 0.97 -8.92
CA HIS A 333 12.00 1.39 -9.84
C HIS A 333 10.59 1.16 -9.29
N ALA A 334 10.45 0.49 -8.15
CA ALA A 334 9.16 0.08 -7.59
C ALA A 334 8.18 1.25 -7.38
N TYR A 335 8.65 2.41 -6.90
CA TYR A 335 7.77 3.56 -6.73
C TYR A 335 7.26 4.14 -8.06
N THR A 336 8.09 4.15 -9.09
CA THR A 336 7.65 4.56 -10.43
C THR A 336 6.70 3.56 -11.05
N VAL A 337 6.90 2.24 -10.84
CA VAL A 337 5.92 1.21 -11.23
C VAL A 337 4.56 1.51 -10.62
N TYR A 338 4.52 1.79 -9.31
CA TYR A 338 3.29 2.18 -8.64
C TYR A 338 2.64 3.42 -9.26
N LEU A 339 3.40 4.39 -9.77
CA LEU A 339 2.83 5.54 -10.48
C LEU A 339 2.28 5.20 -11.87
N VAL A 340 2.98 4.38 -12.65
CA VAL A 340 2.69 4.17 -14.08
C VAL A 340 1.85 2.93 -14.39
N HIS A 341 1.68 2.01 -13.44
CA HIS A 341 0.96 0.75 -13.66
C HIS A 341 -0.46 0.94 -14.22
N PRO A 342 -1.24 1.99 -13.89
CA PRO A 342 -2.59 2.10 -14.45
C PRO A 342 -2.55 2.36 -15.96
N VAL A 343 -1.57 3.12 -16.44
CA VAL A 343 -1.38 3.38 -17.88
C VAL A 343 -1.12 2.07 -18.63
N VAL A 344 -0.23 1.23 -18.10
CA VAL A 344 0.11 -0.06 -18.70
C VAL A 344 -1.09 -1.01 -18.67
N LEU A 345 -1.76 -1.13 -17.52
CA LEU A 345 -2.91 -2.04 -17.37
C LEU A 345 -4.08 -1.64 -18.26
N VAL A 346 -4.42 -0.35 -18.34
CA VAL A 346 -5.52 0.13 -19.17
C VAL A 346 -5.20 -0.04 -20.66
N ALA A 347 -3.99 0.31 -21.10
CA ALA A 347 -3.58 0.13 -22.48
C ALA A 347 -3.62 -1.35 -22.91
N LEU A 348 -3.11 -2.25 -22.05
CA LEU A 348 -3.17 -3.68 -22.31
C LEU A 348 -4.61 -4.22 -22.22
N GLY A 349 -5.44 -3.70 -21.32
CA GLY A 349 -6.85 -4.04 -21.22
C GLY A 349 -7.57 -3.81 -22.56
N TYR A 350 -7.43 -2.59 -23.12
CA TYR A 350 -7.97 -2.28 -24.44
C TYR A 350 -7.36 -3.15 -25.55
N ALA A 351 -6.03 -3.37 -25.54
CA ALA A 351 -5.36 -4.19 -26.55
C ALA A 351 -5.79 -5.66 -26.52
N LEU A 352 -6.20 -6.17 -25.35
CA LEU A 352 -6.67 -7.54 -25.14
C LEU A 352 -8.20 -7.67 -25.18
N SER A 353 -8.95 -6.59 -25.44
CA SER A 353 -10.42 -6.59 -25.47
C SER A 353 -11.01 -7.61 -26.45
N GLY A 354 -10.37 -7.83 -27.60
CA GLY A 354 -10.82 -8.81 -28.60
C GLY A 354 -10.53 -10.27 -28.24
N VAL A 355 -9.73 -10.55 -27.20
CA VAL A 355 -9.38 -11.92 -26.80
C VAL A 355 -10.53 -12.54 -26.01
N GLN A 356 -11.14 -13.58 -26.58
CA GLN A 356 -12.17 -14.38 -25.93
C GLN A 356 -11.53 -15.48 -25.08
N ALA A 357 -11.54 -15.33 -23.77
CA ALA A 357 -11.01 -16.32 -22.83
C ALA A 357 -11.66 -16.14 -21.44
N PRO A 358 -11.64 -17.18 -20.58
CA PRO A 358 -12.10 -17.05 -19.20
C PRO A 358 -11.38 -15.93 -18.43
N ALA A 359 -12.06 -15.33 -17.47
CA ALA A 359 -11.57 -14.17 -16.70
C ALA A 359 -10.18 -14.41 -16.11
N VAL A 360 -9.95 -15.57 -15.48
CA VAL A 360 -8.64 -15.92 -14.90
C VAL A 360 -7.55 -16.06 -15.96
N ALA A 361 -7.88 -16.55 -17.17
CA ALA A 361 -6.92 -16.66 -18.26
C ALA A 361 -6.54 -15.27 -18.81
N LYS A 362 -7.51 -14.37 -18.98
CA LYS A 362 -7.25 -12.97 -19.36
C LYS A 362 -6.45 -12.23 -18.30
N PHE A 363 -6.77 -12.43 -17.03
CA PHE A 363 -5.99 -11.92 -15.90
C PHE A 363 -4.53 -12.41 -15.95
N ALA A 364 -4.31 -13.72 -16.12
CA ALA A 364 -2.96 -14.29 -16.18
C ALA A 364 -2.16 -13.72 -17.35
N LEU A 365 -2.78 -13.61 -18.54
CA LEU A 365 -2.17 -12.99 -19.71
C LEU A 365 -1.82 -11.53 -19.45
N LEU A 366 -2.76 -10.74 -18.93
CA LEU A 366 -2.54 -9.33 -18.58
C LEU A 366 -1.42 -9.19 -17.55
N ALA A 367 -1.39 -10.01 -16.50
CA ALA A 367 -0.37 -9.97 -15.46
C ALA A 367 1.03 -10.28 -15.99
N VAL A 368 1.17 -11.34 -16.80
CA VAL A 368 2.45 -11.76 -17.40
C VAL A 368 3.03 -10.68 -18.31
N LEU A 369 2.17 -9.93 -19.02
CA LEU A 369 2.59 -8.82 -19.88
C LEU A 369 2.82 -7.54 -19.09
N ALA A 370 1.89 -7.17 -18.21
CA ALA A 370 1.87 -5.89 -17.51
C ALA A 370 3.03 -5.76 -16.52
N VAL A 371 3.36 -6.80 -15.76
CA VAL A 371 4.47 -6.73 -14.78
C VAL A 371 5.79 -6.35 -15.45
N PRO A 372 6.34 -7.06 -16.44
CA PRO A 372 7.58 -6.65 -17.08
C PRO A 372 7.47 -5.29 -17.79
N LEU A 373 6.33 -4.99 -18.44
CA LEU A 373 6.12 -3.71 -19.11
C LEU A 373 6.09 -2.52 -18.13
N CYS A 374 5.53 -2.69 -16.93
CA CYS A 374 5.56 -1.67 -15.89
C CYS A 374 7.00 -1.34 -15.47
N TRP A 375 7.86 -2.35 -15.30
CA TRP A 375 9.26 -2.11 -14.95
C TRP A 375 10.06 -1.52 -16.11
N ALA A 376 9.77 -1.91 -17.35
CA ALA A 376 10.37 -1.31 -18.55
C ALA A 376 9.99 0.16 -18.68
N MET A 377 8.69 0.48 -18.55
CA MET A 377 8.20 1.86 -18.55
C MET A 377 8.77 2.67 -17.39
N ALA A 378 8.82 2.11 -16.19
CA ALA A 378 9.41 2.76 -15.03
C ALA A 378 10.90 3.09 -15.24
N PHE A 379 11.66 2.20 -15.89
CA PHE A 379 13.05 2.46 -16.26
C PHE A 379 13.16 3.66 -17.22
N ALA A 380 12.33 3.70 -18.26
CA ALA A 380 12.30 4.81 -19.21
C ALA A 380 11.91 6.14 -18.53
N VAL A 381 10.87 6.15 -17.69
CA VAL A 381 10.41 7.34 -16.96
C VAL A 381 11.49 7.86 -16.02
N ARG A 382 12.24 6.98 -15.33
CA ARG A 382 13.34 7.39 -14.45
C ARG A 382 14.61 7.82 -15.21
N ALA A 383 14.67 7.62 -16.52
CA ALA A 383 15.72 8.18 -17.37
C ALA A 383 15.46 9.65 -17.73
N LEU A 384 14.23 10.15 -17.56
CA LEU A 384 13.89 11.54 -17.85
C LEU A 384 14.65 12.52 -16.94
N PRO A 385 14.99 13.73 -17.43
CA PRO A 385 15.64 14.77 -16.64
C PRO A 385 14.84 15.09 -15.37
N GLY A 386 15.51 15.10 -14.22
CA GLY A 386 14.88 15.43 -12.93
C GLY A 386 14.05 14.30 -12.29
N ALA A 387 13.61 13.29 -13.03
CA ALA A 387 12.78 12.19 -12.52
C ALA A 387 13.43 11.48 -11.33
N ARG A 388 14.74 11.19 -11.40
CA ARG A 388 15.49 10.52 -10.31
C ARG A 388 15.50 11.28 -8.98
N LYS A 389 15.19 12.58 -8.96
CA LYS A 389 15.12 13.38 -7.73
C LYS A 389 13.83 13.11 -6.96
N VAL A 390 12.77 12.71 -7.66
CA VAL A 390 11.42 12.53 -7.14
C VAL A 390 10.93 11.07 -7.16
N LEU A 391 11.51 10.22 -8.03
CA LEU A 391 11.08 8.85 -8.31
C LEU A 391 12.06 7.72 -7.94
#